data_AF-A0A093FU91-F1
#
_entry.id   AF-A0A093FU91-F1
#
_cell.length_a   1.000
_cell.length_b   1.000
_cell.length_c   1.000
_cell.angle_alpha   90.00
_cell.angle_beta   90.00
_cell.angle_gamma   90.00
#
_symmetry.space_group_name_H-M   'P 1'
#
loop_
_entity.id
_entity.type
_entity.pdbx_description
1 polymer ?
#
loop_
_entity_poly.entity_id
_entity_poly.type
_entity_poly.pdbx_seq_one_letter_code
_entity_poly.pdbx_strand_id
1 'polypeptide(L)'
;LDRSTREIELGLEYGIPTMNLAGQSLKFENGQWVAESGSFTGDRREMQRLRKRNQQLEEENNLLRLKVDILLDMLSETTAESHLMEKELEDLKNHSRRRK
;
A
#
# COMPACT_ATOMS: atom_id res chain seq x y z
N LEU A 1 13.66 11.47 51.50
CA LEU A 1 12.22 11.13 51.41
C LEU A 1 11.85 10.48 52.72
N ASP A 2 10.87 11.02 53.43
CA ASP A 2 10.36 10.35 54.63
C ASP A 2 9.61 9.06 54.22
N ARG A 3 9.42 8.16 55.18
CA ARG A 3 8.78 6.85 54.94
C ARG A 3 7.35 6.97 54.43
N SER A 4 6.56 7.91 54.96
CA SER A 4 5.19 8.18 54.54
C SER A 4 5.13 8.66 53.10
N THR A 5 6.08 9.51 52.67
CA THR A 5 6.16 9.97 51.28
C THR A 5 6.41 8.81 50.32
N ARG A 6 7.32 7.91 50.67
CA ARG A 6 7.66 6.74 49.85
C ARG A 6 6.50 5.73 49.74
N GLU A 7 5.76 5.51 50.82
CA GLU A 7 4.61 4.60 50.83
C GLU A 7 3.46 5.11 49.97
N ILE A 8 3.27 6.43 49.86
CA ILE A 8 2.25 7.05 49.00
C ILE A 8 2.67 7.02 47.53
N GLU A 9 3.94 7.31 47.23
CA GLU A 9 4.42 7.46 45.85
C GLU A 9 4.76 6.13 45.16
N LEU A 10 5.14 5.10 45.92
CA LEU A 10 5.66 3.84 45.39
C LEU A 10 5.08 2.60 46.10
N GLY A 11 4.16 2.80 47.04
CA GLY A 11 3.49 1.70 47.75
C GLY A 11 2.31 1.12 46.96
N LEU A 12 1.73 0.06 47.50
CA LEU A 12 0.58 -0.63 46.92
C LEU A 12 -0.69 0.26 46.85
N GLU A 13 -0.71 1.35 47.61
CA GLU A 13 -1.77 2.36 47.65
C GLU A 13 -1.73 3.34 46.44
N TYR A 14 -0.66 3.32 45.63
CA TYR A 14 -0.48 4.23 44.47
C TYR A 14 -1.55 4.05 43.38
N GLY A 15 -2.33 2.97 43.44
CA GLY A 15 -3.38 2.66 42.48
C GLY A 15 -2.86 2.01 41.20
N ILE A 16 -3.71 1.95 40.18
CA ILE A 16 -3.36 1.35 38.88
C ILE A 16 -2.35 2.26 38.17
N PRO A 17 -1.18 1.76 37.75
CA PRO A 17 -0.21 2.57 37.00
C PRO A 17 -0.84 3.18 35.75
N THR A 18 -0.64 4.49 35.56
CA THR A 18 -1.07 5.23 34.38
C THR A 18 0.11 5.89 33.68
N MET A 19 0.01 6.09 32.36
CA MET A 19 1.03 6.71 31.53
C MET A 19 0.37 7.61 30.49
N ASN A 20 0.91 8.81 30.29
CA ASN A 20 0.53 9.66 29.16
C ASN A 20 1.61 9.57 28.08
N LEU A 21 1.28 9.01 26.92
CA LEU A 21 2.19 8.92 25.78
C LEU A 21 1.52 9.50 24.54
N ALA A 22 2.18 10.44 23.87
CA ALA A 22 1.67 11.11 22.67
C ALA A 22 0.25 11.71 22.83
N GLY A 23 -0.09 12.18 24.03
CA GLY A 23 -1.42 12.75 24.33
C GLY A 23 -2.50 11.71 24.66
N GLN A 24 -2.12 10.43 24.81
CA GLN A 24 -3.02 9.35 25.18
C GLN A 24 -2.78 8.89 26.62
N SER A 25 -3.85 8.82 27.40
CA SER A 25 -3.86 8.22 28.75
C SER A 25 -3.97 6.70 28.63
N LEU A 26 -2.99 5.97 29.17
CA LEU A 26 -2.90 4.52 29.22
C LEU A 26 -2.97 4.08 30.69
N LYS A 27 -3.69 3.01 30.97
CA LYS A 27 -3.76 2.36 32.29
C LYS A 27 -3.25 0.93 32.19
N PHE A 28 -2.56 0.45 33.21
CA PHE A 28 -2.02 -0.92 33.23
C PHE A 28 -3.03 -1.90 33.83
N GLU A 29 -3.69 -2.70 32.99
CA GLU A 29 -4.69 -3.69 33.41
C GLU A 29 -4.38 -5.06 32.81
N ASN A 30 -4.50 -6.13 33.61
CA ASN A 30 -4.28 -7.52 33.18
C ASN A 30 -2.93 -7.77 32.47
N GLY A 31 -1.86 -7.09 32.89
CA GLY A 31 -0.52 -7.24 32.31
C GLY A 31 -0.30 -6.47 31.01
N GLN A 32 -1.24 -5.63 30.59
CA GLN A 32 -1.16 -4.85 29.36
C GLN A 32 -1.48 -3.38 29.61
N TRP A 33 -0.86 -2.48 28.84
CA TRP A 33 -1.24 -1.07 28.79
C TRP A 33 -2.48 -0.94 27.90
N VAL A 34 -3.62 -0.57 28.48
CA VAL A 34 -4.86 -0.33 27.76
C VAL A 34 -5.15 1.17 27.72
N ALA A 35 -5.51 1.68 26.53
CA ALA A 35 -5.90 3.07 26.40
C ALA A 35 -7.20 3.33 27.15
N GLU A 36 -7.25 4.44 27.88
CA GLU A 36 -8.46 4.89 28.53
C GLU A 36 -9.54 5.12 27.46
N SER A 37 -10.70 4.51 27.67
CA SER A 37 -11.77 4.34 26.69
C SER A 37 -12.19 5.67 26.04
N GLY A 38 -11.58 6.03 24.92
CA GLY A 38 -11.88 7.28 24.23
C GLY A 38 -10.98 7.62 23.04
N SER A 39 -9.71 7.22 23.06
CA SER A 39 -8.74 7.67 22.02
C SER A 39 -8.48 6.65 20.88
N PHE A 40 -8.63 5.35 21.14
CA PHE A 40 -8.19 4.28 20.21
C PHE A 40 -9.15 3.98 19.03
N THR A 41 -10.38 4.50 19.06
CA THR A 41 -11.41 4.14 18.06
C THR A 41 -11.26 4.91 16.75
N GLY A 42 -10.74 6.14 16.79
CA GLY A 42 -10.46 6.96 15.60
C GLY A 42 -9.31 6.41 14.78
N ASP A 43 -8.20 6.09 15.44
CA ASP A 43 -6.96 5.62 14.82
C ASP A 43 -7.14 4.23 14.16
N ARG A 44 -7.91 3.34 14.81
CA ARG A 44 -8.26 2.03 14.22
C ARG A 44 -9.13 2.15 12.97
N ARG A 45 -10.07 3.11 12.94
CA ARG A 45 -10.94 3.37 11.76
C ARG A 45 -10.15 3.99 10.62
N GLU A 46 -9.25 4.90 10.93
CA GLU A 46 -8.33 5.50 9.95
C GLU A 46 -7.39 4.46 9.37
N MET A 47 -6.75 3.64 10.21
CA MET A 47 -5.91 2.53 9.76
C MET A 47 -6.65 1.54 8.86
N GLN A 48 -7.92 1.22 9.16
CA GLN A 48 -8.73 0.35 8.31
C GLN A 48 -9.05 1.00 6.95
N ARG A 49 -9.31 2.32 6.92
CA ARG A 49 -9.54 3.08 5.67
C ARG A 49 -8.28 3.13 4.82
N LEU A 50 -7.12 3.41 5.43
CA LEU A 50 -5.82 3.39 4.78
C LEU A 50 -5.49 2.02 4.17
N ARG A 51 -5.72 0.93 4.92
CA ARG A 51 -5.52 -0.44 4.40
C ARG A 51 -6.38 -0.72 3.17
N LYS A 52 -7.67 -0.38 3.22
CA LYS A 52 -8.58 -0.54 2.07
C LYS A 52 -8.12 0.28 0.87
N ARG A 53 -7.71 1.53 1.09
CA ARG A 53 -7.24 2.40 0.01
C ARG A 53 -5.95 1.87 -0.61
N ASN A 54 -5.03 1.38 0.21
CA ASN A 54 -3.77 0.81 -0.27
C ASN A 54 -4.02 -0.45 -1.11
N GLN A 55 -4.89 -1.35 -0.65
CA GLN A 55 -5.30 -2.53 -1.42
C GLN A 55 -5.91 -2.16 -2.78
N GLN A 56 -6.81 -1.17 -2.82
CA GLN A 56 -7.39 -0.69 -4.09
C GLN A 56 -6.32 -0.12 -5.03
N LEU A 57 -5.35 0.62 -4.48
CA LEU A 57 -4.26 1.18 -5.27
C LEU A 57 -3.33 0.09 -5.81
N GLU A 58 -3.06 -0.96 -5.04
CA GLU A 58 -2.29 -2.13 -5.50
C GLU A 58 -3.02 -2.87 -6.62
N GLU A 59 -4.32 -3.10 -6.49
CA GLU A 59 -5.16 -3.72 -7.52
C GLU A 59 -5.17 -2.87 -8.81
N GLU A 60 -5.35 -1.55 -8.70
CA GLU A 60 -5.29 -0.63 -9.83
C GLU A 60 -3.89 -0.62 -10.47
N ASN A 61 -2.82 -0.63 -9.68
CA ASN A 61 -1.46 -0.67 -10.20
C ASN A 61 -1.20 -1.96 -10.98
N ASN A 62 -1.62 -3.11 -10.46
CA ASN A 62 -1.50 -4.40 -11.13
C ASN A 62 -2.28 -4.43 -12.44
N LEU A 63 -3.52 -3.91 -12.45
CA LEU A 63 -4.33 -3.80 -13.66
C LEU A 63 -3.68 -2.89 -14.71
N LEU A 64 -3.13 -1.75 -14.29
CA LEU A 64 -2.44 -0.83 -15.19
C LEU A 64 -1.20 -1.47 -15.82
N ARG A 65 -0.41 -2.21 -15.04
CA ARG A 65 0.74 -2.98 -15.57
C ARG A 65 0.30 -3.98 -16.63
N LEU A 66 -0.73 -4.79 -16.34
CA LEU A 66 -1.26 -5.75 -17.30
C LEU A 66 -1.75 -5.08 -18.60
N LYS A 67 -2.41 -3.92 -18.49
CA LYS A 67 -2.82 -3.15 -19.68
C LYS A 67 -1.64 -2.68 -20.52
N VAL A 68 -0.56 -2.23 -19.87
CA VAL A 68 0.65 -1.81 -20.57
C VAL A 68 1.27 -2.99 -21.31
N ASP A 69 1.37 -4.16 -20.66
CA ASP A 69 1.94 -5.37 -21.28
C ASP A 69 1.14 -5.79 -22.52
N ILE A 70 -0.19 -5.85 -22.41
CA ILE A 70 -1.07 -6.19 -23.56
C ILE A 70 -0.94 -5.15 -24.68
N LEU A 71 -0.85 -3.86 -24.35
CA LEU A 71 -0.67 -2.81 -25.36
C LEU A 71 0.68 -2.93 -26.06
N LEU A 72 1.74 -3.29 -25.35
CA LEU A 72 3.05 -3.54 -25.94
C LEU A 72 3.04 -4.76 -26.86
N ASP A 73 2.34 -5.83 -26.49
CA ASP A 73 2.17 -7.01 -27.35
C ASP A 73 1.42 -6.64 -28.64
N MET A 74 0.29 -5.94 -28.55
CA MET A 74 -0.48 -5.51 -29.72
C MET A 74 0.30 -4.56 -30.63
N LEU A 75 1.07 -3.63 -30.05
CA LEU A 75 1.93 -2.72 -30.83
C LEU A 75 3.05 -3.50 -31.54
N SER A 76 3.63 -4.48 -30.86
CA SER A 76 4.70 -5.32 -31.43
C SER A 76 4.17 -6.18 -32.57
N GLU A 77 2.99 -6.78 -32.41
CA GLU A 77 2.29 -7.54 -33.47
C GLU A 77 2.00 -6.66 -34.69
N THR A 78 1.35 -5.51 -34.48
CA THR A 78 1.04 -4.55 -35.55
C THR A 78 2.31 -4.08 -36.28
N THR A 79 3.39 -3.85 -35.56
CA THR A 79 4.67 -3.43 -36.15
C THR A 79 5.28 -4.54 -37.00
N ALA A 80 5.22 -5.80 -36.53
CA ALA A 80 5.70 -6.95 -37.29
C ALA A 80 4.87 -7.15 -38.57
N GLU A 81 3.54 -7.06 -38.49
CA GLU A 81 2.65 -7.14 -39.66
C GLU A 81 2.95 -6.04 -40.68
N SER A 82 3.15 -4.80 -40.23
CA SER A 82 3.51 -3.68 -41.12
C SER A 82 4.81 -3.94 -41.87
N HIS A 83 5.84 -4.46 -41.19
CA HIS A 83 7.12 -4.78 -41.83
C HIS A 83 7.00 -5.93 -42.83
N LEU A 84 6.16 -6.93 -42.56
CA LEU A 84 5.88 -8.01 -43.49
C LEU A 84 5.19 -7.48 -44.75
N MET A 85 4.15 -6.66 -44.61
CA MET A 85 3.46 -6.04 -45.74
C MET A 85 4.37 -5.14 -46.58
N GLU A 86 5.23 -4.35 -45.94
CA GLU A 86 6.21 -3.50 -46.63
C GLU A 86 7.16 -4.33 -47.50
N LYS A 87 7.69 -5.42 -46.94
CA LYS A 87 8.56 -6.35 -47.66
C LYS A 87 7.85 -7.02 -48.84
N GLU A 88 6.63 -7.49 -48.67
CA GLU A 88 5.84 -8.07 -49.76
C GLU A 88 5.63 -7.08 -50.92
N LEU A 89 5.37 -5.81 -50.60
CA LEU A 89 5.20 -4.75 -51.58
C LEU A 89 6.51 -4.46 -52.33
N GLU A 90 7.64 -4.42 -51.62
CA GLU A 90 8.96 -4.31 -52.23
C GLU A 90 9.27 -5.47 -53.17
N ASP A 91 8.99 -6.70 -52.75
CA ASP A 91 9.19 -7.89 -53.56
C ASP A 91 8.34 -7.84 -54.84
N LEU A 92 7.05 -7.49 -54.74
CA LEU A 92 6.17 -7.33 -55.90
C LEU A 92 6.69 -6.25 -56.87
N LYS A 93 7.17 -5.12 -56.36
CA LYS A 93 7.74 -4.04 -57.16
C LYS A 93 9.02 -4.49 -57.89
N ASN A 94 9.86 -5.28 -57.23
CA ASN A 94 11.07 -5.85 -57.81
C ASN A 94 10.75 -6.87 -58.91
N HIS A 95 9.76 -7.73 -58.70
CA HIS A 95 9.29 -8.67 -59.72
C HIS A 95 8.71 -7.96 -60.95
N SER A 96 7.92 -6.90 -60.75
CA SER A 96 7.37 -6.09 -61.84
C SER A 96 8.46 -5.41 -62.66
N ARG A 97 9.49 -4.85 -62.01
CA ARG A 97 10.65 -4.23 -62.68
C ARG A 97 11.46 -5.23 -63.52
N ARG A 98 11.62 -6.47 -63.05
CA ARG A 98 12.36 -7.53 -63.78
C ARG A 98 11.63 -8.05 -65.02
N ARG A 99 10.31 -7.84 -65.13
CA ARG A 99 9.48 -8.30 -66.25
C ARG A 99 9.30 -7.27 -67.36
N LYS A 100 9.79 -6.04 -67.16
CA LYS A 100 9.74 -4.93 -68.12
C LYS A 100 11.08 -4.77 -68.82
#